data_AF-A0A2V5MG32-F1
#
_entry.id   AF-A0A2V5MG32-F1
#
_cell.length_a   1.000
_cell.length_b   1.000
_cell.length_c   1.000
_cell.angle_alpha   90.00
_cell.angle_beta   90.00
_cell.angle_gamma   90.00
#
_symmetry.space_group_name_H-M   'P 1'
#
loop_
_entity.id
_entity.type
_entity.pdbx_description
1 polymer ?
#
loop_
_entity_poly.entity_id
_entity_poly.type
_entity_poly.pdbx_seq_one_letter_code
_entity_poly.pdbx_strand_id
1 'polypeptide(L)'
;IAASFSETYKRNAFNNGFVVFECPELVTHLRSTLKNRAPTSVASEITIDYGKSILTTDGKSFPFPPLSPAAQQLIVAGGAENLVASRLRGNQSV
;
A
#
# COMPACT_ATOMS: atom_id res chain seq x y z
N ILE A 1 4.97 -1.51 0.69
CA ILE A 1 5.35 -1.79 -0.71
C ILE A 1 6.45 -2.84 -0.69
N ALA A 2 6.38 -3.86 -1.54
CA ALA A 2 7.42 -4.89 -1.64
C ALA A 2 7.53 -5.42 -3.07
N ALA A 3 8.51 -6.29 -3.33
CA ALA A 3 8.59 -7.02 -4.59
C ALA A 3 7.52 -8.10 -4.67
N SER A 4 7.20 -8.73 -3.53
CA SER A 4 6.12 -9.70 -3.39
C SER A 4 5.67 -9.81 -1.94
N PHE A 5 4.48 -10.37 -1.72
CA PHE A 5 3.97 -10.74 -0.40
C PHE A 5 3.41 -12.15 -0.37
N SER A 6 3.50 -12.82 0.78
CA SER A 6 2.73 -14.04 1.00
C SER A 6 1.23 -13.74 1.06
N GLU A 7 0.39 -14.67 0.64
CA GLU A 7 -1.07 -14.50 0.67
C GLU A 7 -1.59 -14.30 2.10
N THR A 8 -1.05 -15.05 3.07
CA THR A 8 -1.39 -14.90 4.49
C THR A 8 -1.08 -13.49 4.99
N TYR A 9 0.06 -12.92 4.61
CA TYR A 9 0.40 -11.55 4.99
C TYR A 9 -0.53 -10.53 4.33
N LYS A 10 -0.84 -10.67 3.03
CA LYS A 10 -1.79 -9.79 2.34
C LYS A 10 -3.14 -9.74 3.03
N ARG A 11 -3.67 -10.90 3.43
CA ARG A 11 -4.92 -11.00 4.19
C ARG A 11 -4.82 -10.30 5.55
N ASN A 12 -3.76 -10.56 6.30
CA ASN A 12 -3.58 -9.96 7.63
C ASN A 12 -3.43 -8.43 7.56
N ALA A 13 -2.68 -7.94 6.59
CA ALA A 13 -2.52 -6.51 6.34
C ALA A 13 -3.86 -5.85 6.03
N PHE A 14 -4.63 -6.44 5.10
CA PHE A 14 -5.96 -5.96 4.75
C PHE A 14 -6.91 -5.91 5.97
N ASN A 15 -6.95 -6.98 6.76
CA ASN A 15 -7.80 -7.04 7.96
C ASN A 15 -7.46 -5.93 8.97
N ASN A 16 -6.18 -5.57 9.09
CA ASN A 16 -5.69 -4.57 10.04
C ASN A 16 -5.64 -3.15 9.48
N GLY A 17 -6.21 -2.86 8.29
CA GLY A 17 -6.18 -1.50 7.75
C GLY A 17 -4.90 -1.13 7.00
N PHE A 18 -3.97 -2.07 6.78
CA PHE A 18 -2.71 -1.78 6.10
C PHE A 18 -2.83 -1.99 4.59
N VAL A 19 -2.36 -0.98 3.87
CA VAL A 19 -2.24 -1.03 2.41
C VAL A 19 -0.96 -1.71 2.02
N VAL A 20 -1.09 -2.80 1.28
CA VAL A 20 0.04 -3.51 0.69
C VAL A 20 -0.20 -3.71 -0.79
N PHE A 21 0.81 -3.40 -1.59
CA PHE A 21 0.84 -3.66 -3.01
C PHE A 21 2.27 -3.88 -3.47
N GLU A 22 2.41 -4.62 -4.54
CA GLU A 22 3.68 -5.06 -5.10
C GLU A 22 4.15 -4.06 -6.15
N CYS A 23 5.43 -3.68 -6.07
CA CYS A 23 6.10 -2.85 -7.08
C CYS A 23 7.55 -3.36 -7.23
N PRO A 24 7.77 -4.46 -7.96
CA PRO A 24 9.10 -5.05 -8.13
C PRO A 24 10.12 -4.10 -8.76
N GLU A 25 9.67 -3.20 -9.65
CA GLU A 25 10.53 -2.22 -10.32
C GLU A 25 11.10 -1.19 -9.34
N LEU A 26 10.28 -0.64 -8.44
CA LEU A 26 10.74 0.24 -7.37
C LEU A 26 11.79 -0.46 -6.50
N VAL A 27 11.53 -1.71 -6.11
CA VAL A 27 12.48 -2.46 -5.27
C VAL A 27 13.80 -2.68 -6.00
N THR A 28 13.77 -2.93 -7.30
CA THR A 28 14.96 -3.07 -8.14
C THR A 28 15.75 -1.76 -8.21
N HIS A 29 15.07 -0.62 -8.40
CA HIS A 29 15.68 0.71 -8.39
C HIS A 29 16.29 1.05 -7.02
N LEU A 30 15.61 0.75 -5.93
CA LEU A 30 16.14 0.97 -4.57
C LEU A 30 17.38 0.12 -4.31
N ARG A 31 17.40 -1.14 -4.75
CA ARG A 31 18.57 -2.03 -4.61
C ARG A 31 19.79 -1.56 -5.40
N SER A 32 19.61 -0.90 -6.54
CA SER A 32 20.73 -0.37 -7.33
C SER A 32 21.24 0.96 -6.78
N THR A 33 20.38 1.76 -6.17
CA THR A 33 20.70 3.07 -5.62
C THR A 33 21.31 2.97 -4.22
N LEU A 34 20.80 2.07 -3.38
CA LEU A 34 21.31 1.80 -2.03
C LEU A 34 22.54 0.89 -2.08
N LYS A 35 23.74 1.50 -2.15
CA LYS A 35 25.01 0.75 -2.20
C LYS A 35 25.43 0.15 -0.86
N ASN A 36 24.90 0.68 0.25
CA ASN A 36 25.16 0.13 1.58
C ASN A 36 24.36 -1.17 1.77
N ARG A 37 25.05 -2.25 2.14
CA ARG A 37 24.47 -3.58 2.38
C ARG A 37 24.08 -3.79 3.86
N ALA A 38 23.96 -2.72 4.64
CA ALA A 38 23.46 -2.79 6.00
C ALA A 38 22.08 -3.46 6.04
N PRO A 39 21.74 -4.19 7.13
CA PRO A 39 20.43 -4.83 7.28
C PRO A 39 19.24 -3.86 7.14
N THR A 40 19.47 -2.58 7.41
CA THR A 40 18.48 -1.52 7.20
C THR A 40 19.19 -0.29 6.63
N SER A 41 18.62 0.27 5.56
CA SER A 41 19.11 1.48 4.92
C SER A 41 17.94 2.41 4.65
N VAL A 42 18.14 3.71 4.88
CA VAL A 42 17.16 4.74 4.58
C VAL A 42 17.29 5.13 3.11
N ALA A 43 16.18 5.14 2.39
CA ALA A 43 16.09 5.58 1.00
C ALA A 43 15.58 7.02 0.89
N SER A 44 15.58 7.54 -0.34
CA SER A 44 14.91 8.80 -0.68
C SER A 44 13.42 8.76 -0.34
N GLU A 45 12.84 9.94 -0.16
CA GLU A 45 11.40 10.09 -0.03
C GLU A 45 10.67 9.59 -1.29
N ILE A 46 9.47 9.03 -1.08
CA ILE A 46 8.63 8.49 -2.15
C ILE A 46 7.27 9.18 -2.06
N THR A 47 6.81 9.74 -3.18
CA THR A 47 5.45 10.23 -3.32
C THR A 47 4.58 9.16 -3.95
N ILE A 48 3.35 8.99 -3.45
CA ILE A 48 2.38 8.02 -3.97
C ILE A 48 1.15 8.78 -4.48
N ASP A 49 0.85 8.65 -5.76
CA ASP A 49 -0.42 9.07 -6.35
C ASP A 49 -1.31 7.83 -6.54
N TYR A 50 -2.22 7.61 -5.59
CA TYR A 50 -3.16 6.49 -5.62
C TYR A 50 -4.18 6.61 -6.77
N GLY A 51 -4.52 7.83 -7.19
CA GLY A 51 -5.48 8.05 -8.28
C GLY A 51 -4.91 7.65 -9.64
N LYS A 52 -3.61 7.88 -9.83
CA LYS A 52 -2.88 7.47 -11.05
C LYS A 52 -2.21 6.10 -10.94
N SER A 53 -2.16 5.54 -9.73
CA SER A 53 -1.41 4.32 -9.42
C SER A 53 0.08 4.43 -9.79
N ILE A 54 0.69 5.58 -9.43
CA ILE A 54 2.10 5.89 -9.70
C ILE A 54 2.83 6.24 -8.41
N LEU A 55 4.04 5.70 -8.26
CA LEU A 55 5.03 6.10 -7.27
C LEU A 55 6.08 6.98 -7.92
N THR A 56 6.54 8.03 -7.25
CA THR A 56 7.63 8.88 -7.75
C THR A 56 8.73 9.02 -6.71
N THR A 57 9.97 8.77 -7.12
CA THR A 57 11.18 8.97 -6.31
C THR A 57 12.40 9.13 -7.22
N ASP A 58 13.40 9.90 -6.79
CA ASP A 58 14.61 10.19 -7.58
C ASP A 58 14.33 10.67 -9.01
N GLY A 59 13.24 11.40 -9.23
CA GLY A 59 12.79 11.86 -10.55
C GLY A 59 12.26 10.75 -11.49
N LYS A 60 12.09 9.52 -10.98
CA LYS A 60 11.53 8.38 -11.72
C LYS A 60 10.13 8.05 -11.24
N SER A 61 9.34 7.48 -12.14
CA SER A 61 7.97 7.03 -11.88
C SER A 61 7.85 5.52 -12.04
N PHE A 62 7.16 4.87 -11.10
CA PHE A 62 6.94 3.43 -11.08
C PHE A 62 5.45 3.15 -10.96
N PRO A 63 4.81 2.50 -11.95
CA PRO A 63 3.42 2.13 -11.86
C PRO A 63 3.24 1.00 -10.83
N PHE A 64 2.07 0.95 -10.21
CA PHE A 64 1.65 -0.18 -9.39
C PHE A 64 0.20 -0.58 -9.71
N PRO A 65 -0.22 -1.80 -9.40
CA PRO A 65 -1.60 -2.22 -9.61
C PRO A 65 -2.57 -1.33 -8.82
N PRO A 66 -3.65 -0.82 -9.43
CA PRO A 66 -4.60 0.02 -8.73
C PRO A 66 -5.19 -0.72 -7.52
N LEU A 67 -5.39 0.00 -6.42
CA LEU A 67 -6.04 -0.55 -5.25
C LEU A 67 -7.50 -0.87 -5.58
N SER A 68 -7.97 -2.04 -5.15
CA SER A 68 -9.38 -2.40 -5.32
C SER A 68 -10.27 -1.39 -4.58
N PRO A 69 -11.51 -1.15 -5.05
CA PRO A 69 -12.44 -0.24 -4.36
C PRO A 69 -12.64 -0.59 -2.89
N ALA A 70 -12.63 -1.88 -2.55
CA ALA A 70 -12.71 -2.35 -1.17
C ALA A 70 -11.49 -1.93 -0.34
N ALA A 71 -10.28 -2.03 -0.89
CA ALA A 71 -9.07 -1.56 -0.23
C ALA A 71 -9.09 -0.03 -0.05
N GLN A 72 -9.55 0.71 -1.05
CA GLN A 72 -9.68 2.17 -0.97
C GLN A 72 -10.67 2.59 0.13
N GLN A 73 -11.86 1.98 0.19
CA GLN A 73 -12.85 2.24 1.24
C GLN A 73 -12.32 1.90 2.63
N LEU A 74 -11.57 0.80 2.75
CA LEU A 74 -11.00 0.35 4.01
C LEU A 74 -9.92 1.31 4.53
N ILE A 75 -9.14 1.93 3.64
CA ILE A 75 -8.19 3.00 4.00
C ILE A 75 -8.95 4.21 4.54
N VAL A 76 -9.96 4.67 3.80
CA VAL A 76 -10.76 5.85 4.19
C VAL A 76 -11.46 5.61 5.53
N ALA A 77 -11.93 4.38 5.77
CA ALA A 77 -12.56 3.99 7.03
C ALA A 77 -11.58 3.76 8.19
N GLY A 78 -10.26 3.74 7.95
CA GLY A 78 -9.27 3.44 8.98
C GLY A 78 -9.32 1.99 9.48
N GLY A 79 -9.63 1.03 8.61
CA GLY A 79 -9.63 -0.40 8.92
C GLY A 79 -10.95 -1.13 8.64
N ALA A 80 -10.89 -2.47 8.59
CA ALA A 80 -12.04 -3.33 8.26
C ALA A 80 -13.15 -3.24 9.31
N GLU A 81 -12.79 -3.23 10.59
CA GLU A 81 -13.76 -3.13 11.70
C GLU A 81 -14.53 -1.80 11.66
N ASN A 82 -13.82 -0.69 11.42
CA ASN A 82 -14.43 0.62 11.28
C ASN A 82 -15.35 0.71 10.05
N LEU A 83 -14.97 0.06 8.95
CA LEU A 83 -15.80 -0.03 7.75
C LEU A 83 -17.11 -0.79 8.04
N VAL A 84 -17.02 -1.93 8.72
CA VAL A 84 -18.20 -2.74 9.12
C VAL A 84 -19.08 -1.97 10.11
N ALA A 85 -18.50 -1.36 11.14
CA ALA A 85 -19.23 -0.56 12.12
C ALA A 85 -19.98 0.62 11.48
N SER A 86 -19.38 1.26 10.48
CA SER A 86 -20.01 2.36 9.74
C SER A 86 -21.18 1.89 8.88
N ARG A 87 -21.07 0.71 8.25
CA ARG A 87 -22.19 0.10 7.49
C ARG A 87 -23.35 -0.31 8.40
N LEU A 88 -23.06 -0.90 9.56
CA LEU A 88 -24.09 -1.31 10.51
C LEU A 88 -24.83 -0.11 11.12
N ARG A 89 -24.12 0.99 11.42
CA ARG A 89 -24.75 2.24 11.87
C ARG A 89 -25.66 2.85 10.80
N GLY A 90 -25.23 2.84 9.53
CA GLY A 90 -26.05 3.33 8.42
C GLY A 90 -27.34 2.53 8.20
N ASN A 91 -27.31 1.22 8.44
CA ASN A 91 -28.47 0.33 8.32
C ASN A 91 -29.46 0.39 9.50
N GLN A 92 -29.11 0.99 10.64
CA GLN A 92 -30.03 1.17 11.78
C GLN A 92 -30.86 2.47 11.69
N SER A 93 -30.57 3.32 10.70
CA SER A 93 -31.26 4.60 10.44
C SER A 93 -32.33 4.52 9.34
N VAL A 94 -32.80 3.31 9.01
CA VAL A 94 -33.90 3.05 8.05
C VAL A 94 -35.01 2.29 8.73
#